data_AF-A0A087T3B4-F1
#
_entry.id   AF-A0A087T3B4-F1
#
_cell.length_a   1.000
_cell.length_b   1.000
_cell.length_c   1.000
_cell.angle_alpha   90.00
_cell.angle_beta   90.00
_cell.angle_gamma   90.00
#
_symmetry.space_group_name_H-M   'P 1'
#
loop_
_entity.id
_entity.type
_entity.pdbx_description
1 polymer ?
#
loop_
_entity_poly.entity_id
_entity_poly.type
_entity_poly.pdbx_seq_one_letter_code
_entity_poly.pdbx_strand_id
1 'polypeptide(L)'
;MAAPMFAVIVSGRLVQTDFQSIDATKFVTHILDADNINHIVVFLTGSQPFPDGVGGSVYFSWPDPNAAPSWQLLGFITNAKPSAIFRISKLKPEQNLTTPFGEQPISHVAQIGISIEPLAQLELQTPISASTPSNTTTFMEFTNKMLENFVNFICSFAVT
;
A
#
# COMPACT_ATOMS: atom_id res chain seq x y z
N MET A 1 15.32 11.66 22.56
CA MET A 1 14.10 11.13 21.91
C MET A 1 14.58 10.22 20.80
N ALA A 2 14.24 8.93 20.79
CA ALA A 2 14.64 8.05 19.69
C ALA A 2 13.96 8.53 18.41
N ALA A 3 14.74 8.75 17.35
CA ALA A 3 14.19 9.21 16.09
C ALA A 3 13.43 8.06 15.40
N PRO A 4 12.24 8.32 14.84
CA PRO A 4 11.41 7.28 14.24
C PRO A 4 12.09 6.70 12.98
N MET A 5 12.17 5.38 12.87
CA MET A 5 12.80 4.70 11.73
C MET A 5 11.98 4.85 10.43
N PHE A 6 10.65 4.81 10.55
CA PHE A 6 9.71 4.84 9.44
C PHE A 6 8.88 6.12 9.44
N ALA A 7 8.52 6.57 8.24
CA ALA A 7 7.59 7.65 8.03
C ALA A 7 6.62 7.31 6.90
N VAL A 8 5.41 7.86 7.00
CA VAL A 8 4.40 7.78 5.96
C VAL A 8 3.90 9.17 5.59
N ILE A 9 3.72 9.40 4.29
CA ILE A 9 3.03 10.57 3.76
C ILE A 9 1.79 10.10 3.03
N VAL A 10 0.65 10.58 3.51
CA VAL A 10 -0.62 10.49 2.78
C VAL A 10 -0.70 11.68 1.83
N SER A 11 -1.07 11.44 0.57
CA SER A 11 -1.23 12.52 -0.41
C SER A 11 -2.14 13.63 0.12
N GLY A 12 -1.62 14.85 0.20
CA GLY A 12 -2.35 16.03 0.69
C GLY A 12 -2.34 16.22 2.21
N ARG A 13 -1.57 15.44 2.97
CA ARG A 13 -1.46 15.56 4.44
C ARG A 13 -0.03 15.72 4.91
N LEU A 14 0.13 16.09 6.18
CA LEU A 14 1.43 16.13 6.85
C LEU A 14 2.02 14.73 7.00
N VAL A 15 3.35 14.66 7.09
CA VAL A 15 4.08 13.44 7.38
C VAL A 15 3.69 12.90 8.76
N GLN A 16 3.49 11.59 8.83
CA GLN A 16 3.21 10.84 10.05
C GLN A 16 4.39 9.92 10.35
N THR A 17 4.80 9.88 11.61
CA THR A 17 5.93 9.07 12.10
C THR A 17 5.57 8.33 13.38
N ASP A 18 4.30 8.38 13.78
CA ASP A 18 3.69 7.74 14.94
C ASP A 18 3.40 6.27 14.64
N PHE A 19 4.46 5.50 14.43
CA PHE A 19 4.38 4.04 14.34
C PHE A 19 4.39 3.42 15.73
N GLN A 20 3.38 2.61 16.02
CA GLN A 20 3.27 1.79 17.21
C GLN A 20 3.91 0.42 16.96
N SER A 21 4.85 0.00 17.81
CA SER A 21 5.45 -1.34 17.74
C SER A 21 4.46 -2.34 18.35
N ILE A 22 3.97 -3.27 17.54
CA ILE A 22 3.12 -4.38 18.02
C ILE A 22 3.98 -5.59 18.39
N ASP A 23 5.09 -5.76 17.68
CA ASP A 23 6.08 -6.81 17.91
C ASP A 23 7.49 -6.22 17.73
N ALA A 24 8.53 -6.99 18.02
CA ALA A 24 9.92 -6.60 17.81
C ALA A 24 10.25 -6.22 16.35
N THR A 25 9.53 -6.82 15.40
CA THR A 25 9.73 -6.60 13.96
C THR A 25 8.51 -5.98 13.28
N LYS A 26 7.44 -5.65 14.01
CA LYS A 26 6.17 -5.21 13.41
C LYS A 26 5.72 -3.87 13.96
N PHE A 27 5.45 -2.96 13.03
CA PHE A 27 5.07 -1.58 13.31
C PHE A 27 3.76 -1.26 12.61
N VAL A 28 2.85 -0.56 13.27
CA VAL A 28 1.56 -0.15 12.71
C VAL A 28 1.30 1.32 12.97
N THR A 29 0.67 2.00 12.02
CA THR A 29 0.15 3.36 12.19
C THR A 29 -1.26 3.48 11.61
N HIS A 30 -1.99 4.50 12.04
CA HIS A 30 -3.40 4.69 11.72
C HIS A 30 -3.60 5.86 10.75
N ILE A 31 -4.46 5.65 9.75
CA ILE A 31 -4.79 6.63 8.73
C ILE A 31 -6.27 6.97 8.81
N LEU A 32 -6.55 8.16 9.33
CA LEU A 32 -7.90 8.75 9.38
C LEU A 32 -8.45 9.01 7.97
N ASP A 33 -9.76 8.99 7.79
CA ASP A 33 -10.46 9.33 6.53
C ASP A 33 -9.84 8.67 5.28
N ALA A 34 -9.68 7.36 5.31
CA ALA A 34 -8.99 6.62 4.25
C ALA A 34 -9.74 6.59 2.91
N ASP A 35 -11.05 6.84 2.92
CA ASP A 35 -11.92 6.89 1.73
C ASP A 35 -11.46 7.91 0.69
N ASN A 36 -10.79 8.98 1.14
CA ASN A 36 -10.36 10.09 0.28
C ASN A 36 -8.90 10.00 -0.18
N ILE A 37 -8.22 8.87 0.07
CA ILE A 37 -6.79 8.75 -0.18
C ILE A 37 -6.54 7.92 -1.45
N ASN A 38 -5.72 8.47 -2.34
CA ASN A 38 -5.31 7.79 -3.56
C ASN A 38 -3.93 7.16 -3.46
N HIS A 39 -2.97 7.90 -2.90
CA HIS A 39 -1.56 7.53 -2.87
C HIS A 39 -0.99 7.69 -1.47
N ILE A 40 -0.12 6.76 -1.12
CA ILE A 40 0.60 6.72 0.13
C ILE A 40 2.07 6.53 -0.19
N VAL A 41 2.93 7.25 0.50
CA VAL A 41 4.38 7.13 0.41
C VAL A 41 4.90 6.61 1.73
N VAL A 42 5.60 5.49 1.72
CA VAL A 42 6.26 4.93 2.90
C VAL A 42 7.76 4.98 2.68
N PHE A 43 8.51 5.46 3.67
CA PHE A 43 9.95 5.63 3.56
C PHE A 43 10.68 5.52 4.89
N LEU A 44 11.98 5.21 4.81
CA LEU A 44 12.92 5.32 5.92
C LEU A 44 13.29 6.78 6.16
N THR A 45 13.27 7.23 7.41
CA THR A 45 13.65 8.62 7.75
C THR A 45 15.16 8.89 7.61
N GLY A 46 15.97 7.83 7.46
CA GLY A 46 17.42 7.90 7.46
C GLY A 46 18.05 7.94 8.86
N SER A 47 17.23 7.92 9.92
CA SER A 47 17.74 7.88 11.30
C SER A 47 18.43 6.55 11.64
N GLN A 48 17.90 5.44 11.11
CA GLN A 48 18.44 4.11 11.30
C GLN A 48 18.21 3.28 10.02
N PRO A 49 19.26 2.67 9.42
CA PRO A 49 19.09 1.75 8.30
C PRO A 49 18.54 0.40 8.80
N PHE A 50 18.02 -0.40 7.88
CA PHE A 50 17.73 -1.80 8.19
C PHE A 50 19.03 -2.55 8.54
N PRO A 51 18.99 -3.51 9.48
CA PRO A 51 20.08 -4.46 9.67
C PRO A 51 20.44 -5.21 8.38
N ASP A 52 21.63 -5.78 8.32
CA ASP A 52 22.07 -6.53 7.15
C ASP A 52 21.18 -7.75 6.90
N GLY A 53 20.80 -7.96 5.64
CA GLY A 53 20.00 -9.10 5.21
C GLY A 53 18.49 -8.99 5.45
N VAL A 54 17.98 -7.86 5.96
CA VAL A 54 16.54 -7.62 6.17
C VAL A 54 16.02 -6.39 5.42
N GLY A 55 14.71 -6.37 5.21
CA GLY A 55 13.96 -5.22 4.68
C GLY A 55 12.59 -5.13 5.35
N GLY A 56 11.76 -4.20 4.89
CA GLY A 56 10.41 -3.99 5.42
C GLY A 56 9.33 -4.30 4.39
N SER A 57 8.48 -5.28 4.68
CA SER A 57 7.22 -5.52 3.97
C SER A 57 6.17 -4.53 4.43
N VAL A 58 5.58 -3.80 3.49
CA VAL A 58 4.54 -2.80 3.73
C VAL A 58 3.18 -3.39 3.41
N TYR A 59 2.30 -3.37 4.40
CA TYR A 59 0.93 -3.86 4.31
C TYR A 59 -0.07 -2.73 4.59
N PHE A 60 -1.27 -2.88 4.05
CA PHE A 60 -2.37 -1.96 4.27
C PHE A 60 -3.64 -2.74 4.63
N SER A 61 -4.40 -2.21 5.59
CA SER A 61 -5.72 -2.73 5.94
C SER A 61 -6.76 -1.63 5.79
N TRP A 62 -7.83 -1.93 5.05
CA TRP A 62 -9.03 -1.10 5.05
C TRP A 62 -9.76 -1.23 6.40
N PRO A 63 -10.47 -0.17 6.83
CA PRO A 63 -11.33 -0.26 7.99
C PRO A 63 -12.55 -1.13 7.65
N ASP A 64 -12.85 -2.11 8.49
CA ASP A 64 -14.07 -2.91 8.40
C ASP A 64 -14.81 -2.82 9.75
N PRO A 65 -16.07 -2.34 9.79
CA PRO A 65 -16.84 -2.27 11.04
C PRO A 65 -17.21 -3.64 11.61
N ASN A 66 -17.25 -4.68 10.76
CA ASN A 66 -17.86 -5.98 11.07
C ASN A 66 -16.87 -7.15 11.00
N ALA A 67 -15.62 -6.91 10.61
CA ALA A 67 -14.60 -7.94 10.45
C ALA A 67 -13.25 -7.51 11.04
N ALA A 68 -12.41 -8.51 11.33
CA ALA A 68 -11.02 -8.28 11.67
C ALA A 68 -10.27 -7.64 10.49
N PRO A 69 -9.22 -6.84 10.74
CA PRO A 69 -8.47 -6.18 9.68
C PRO A 69 -7.85 -7.18 8.71
N SER A 70 -8.13 -6.97 7.42
CA SER A 70 -7.57 -7.76 6.31
C SER A 70 -6.35 -7.05 5.74
N TRP A 71 -5.19 -7.69 5.87
CA TRP A 71 -3.92 -7.07 5.49
C TRP A 71 -3.54 -7.43 4.05
N GLN A 72 -3.28 -6.40 3.27
CA GLN A 72 -2.90 -6.47 1.87
C GLN A 72 -1.44 -6.06 1.71
N LEU A 73 -0.60 -6.94 1.14
CA LEU A 73 0.79 -6.61 0.85
C LEU A 73 0.86 -5.60 -0.31
N LEU A 74 1.33 -4.39 -0.01
CA LEU A 74 1.55 -3.34 -0.99
C LEU A 74 2.92 -3.46 -1.67
N GLY A 75 3.93 -3.93 -0.93
CA GLY A 75 5.28 -4.05 -1.45
C GLY A 75 6.31 -3.99 -0.33
N PHE A 76 7.52 -3.57 -0.67
CA PHE A 76 8.65 -3.61 0.25
C PHE A 76 9.56 -2.38 0.11
N ILE A 77 10.22 -2.06 1.21
CA ILE A 77 11.27 -1.04 1.32
C ILE A 77 12.54 -1.71 1.84
N THR A 78 13.71 -1.30 1.34
CA THR A 78 15.01 -1.85 1.72
C THR A 78 16.05 -0.73 1.82
N ASN A 79 17.27 -1.01 2.27
CA ASN A 79 18.34 0.00 2.26
C ASN A 79 18.69 0.46 0.82
N ALA A 80 18.54 -0.41 -0.19
CA ALA A 80 18.74 -0.05 -1.59
C ALA A 80 17.57 0.75 -2.19
N LYS A 81 16.36 0.52 -1.68
CA LYS A 81 15.13 1.23 -2.06
C LYS A 81 14.40 1.71 -0.80
N PRO A 82 14.85 2.83 -0.18
CA PRO A 82 14.39 3.26 1.14
C PRO A 82 13.00 3.88 1.13
N SER A 83 12.39 4.08 -0.04
CA SER A 83 11.08 4.69 -0.20
C SER A 83 10.28 4.02 -1.31
N ALA A 84 8.96 3.92 -1.13
CA ALA A 84 8.03 3.44 -2.12
C ALA A 84 6.71 4.22 -2.09
N ILE A 85 6.09 4.36 -3.26
CA ILE A 85 4.78 4.99 -3.44
C ILE A 85 3.78 3.91 -3.81
N PHE A 86 2.67 3.86 -3.10
CA PHE A 86 1.62 2.88 -3.28
C PHE A 86 0.30 3.56 -3.63
N ARG A 87 -0.40 3.01 -4.61
CA ARG A 87 -1.76 3.43 -4.97
C ARG A 87 -2.76 2.58 -4.19
N ILE A 88 -3.58 3.20 -3.36
CA ILE A 88 -4.56 2.49 -2.54
C ILE A 88 -6.00 2.58 -3.07
N SER A 89 -6.32 3.56 -3.93
CA SER A 89 -7.71 3.78 -4.40
C SER A 89 -8.31 2.65 -5.24
N LYS A 90 -7.50 1.71 -5.72
CA LYS A 90 -7.95 0.53 -6.49
C LYS A 90 -7.90 -0.77 -5.67
N LEU A 91 -7.50 -0.72 -4.41
CA LEU A 91 -7.44 -1.90 -3.55
C LEU A 91 -8.86 -2.29 -3.12
N LYS A 92 -9.28 -3.50 -3.48
CA LYS A 92 -10.55 -4.06 -3.01
C LYS A 92 -10.30 -4.74 -1.66
N PRO A 93 -11.17 -4.56 -0.66
CA PRO A 93 -11.10 -5.36 0.56
C PRO A 93 -11.33 -6.84 0.20
N GLU A 94 -10.27 -7.64 0.24
CA GLU A 94 -10.35 -9.09 0.03
C GLU A 94 -10.41 -9.80 1.38
N GLN A 95 -11.45 -10.62 1.55
CA GLN A 95 -11.77 -11.29 2.81
C GLN A 95 -10.92 -12.55 3.11
N ASN A 96 -9.99 -12.93 2.21
CA ASN A 96 -9.20 -14.18 2.32
C ASN A 96 -7.68 -13.93 2.30
N LEU A 97 -7.22 -12.87 2.96
CA LEU A 97 -5.80 -12.56 3.06
C LEU A 97 -5.25 -12.91 4.43
N THR A 98 -3.99 -13.35 4.44
CA THR A 98 -3.22 -13.64 5.64
C THR A 98 -3.16 -12.44 6.58
N THR A 99 -3.16 -12.68 7.89
CA THR A 99 -3.06 -11.66 8.95
C THR A 99 -1.66 -11.67 9.58
N PRO A 100 -0.61 -11.14 8.89
CA PRO A 100 0.76 -11.17 9.39
C PRO A 100 0.94 -10.37 10.70
N PHE A 101 0.02 -9.47 11.04
CA PHE A 101 0.04 -8.65 12.26
C PHE A 101 -0.81 -9.23 13.42
N GLY A 102 -1.29 -10.47 13.29
CA GLY A 102 -2.10 -11.15 14.31
C GLY A 102 -3.55 -10.65 14.37
N GLU A 103 -4.32 -11.15 15.33
CA GLU A 103 -5.67 -10.65 15.64
C GLU A 103 -5.57 -9.25 16.26
N GLN A 104 -5.78 -8.23 15.44
CA GLN A 104 -5.94 -6.86 15.90
C GLN A 104 -7.42 -6.58 16.15
N PRO A 105 -7.76 -5.73 17.14
CA PRO A 105 -9.15 -5.33 17.38
C PRO A 105 -9.74 -4.70 16.12
N ILE A 106 -11.06 -4.81 15.98
CA ILE A 106 -11.82 -4.19 14.89
C ILE A 106 -11.48 -2.70 14.85
N SER A 107 -10.91 -2.25 13.74
CA SER A 107 -10.49 -0.86 13.56
C SER A 107 -11.45 -0.16 12.61
N HIS A 108 -12.02 0.95 13.08
CA HIS A 108 -12.81 1.86 12.25
C HIS A 108 -11.94 2.77 11.37
N VAL A 109 -10.62 2.64 11.47
CA VAL A 109 -9.63 3.48 10.79
C VAL A 109 -8.71 2.59 9.95
N ALA A 110 -8.30 3.04 8.76
CA ALA A 110 -7.34 2.29 7.95
C ALA A 110 -5.99 2.20 8.66
N GLN A 111 -5.25 1.13 8.40
CA GLN A 111 -3.98 0.87 9.05
C GLN A 111 -2.89 0.58 8.03
N ILE A 112 -1.68 1.03 8.31
CA ILE A 112 -0.47 0.62 7.60
C ILE A 112 0.40 -0.16 8.55
N GLY A 113 0.84 -1.32 8.08
CA GLY A 113 1.75 -2.21 8.79
C GLY A 113 3.08 -2.29 8.07
N ILE A 114 4.18 -2.30 8.83
CA ILE A 114 5.52 -2.59 8.34
C ILE A 114 6.04 -3.79 9.12
N SER A 115 6.35 -4.87 8.43
CA SER A 115 6.97 -6.08 8.99
C SER A 115 8.42 -6.17 8.53
N ILE A 116 9.36 -6.25 9.47
CA ILE A 116 10.78 -6.45 9.16
C ILE A 116 11.01 -7.94 8.88
N GLU A 117 11.41 -8.25 7.66
CA GLU A 117 11.56 -9.61 7.15
C GLU A 117 12.89 -9.79 6.41
N PRO A 118 13.49 -11.00 6.41
CA PRO A 118 14.66 -11.31 5.62
C PRO A 118 14.44 -11.04 4.12
N LEU A 119 15.44 -10.48 3.45
CA LEU A 119 15.37 -10.15 2.01
C LEU A 119 14.97 -11.36 1.14
N ALA A 120 15.44 -12.55 1.48
CA ALA A 120 15.09 -13.79 0.79
C ALA A 120 13.59 -14.12 0.87
N GLN A 121 12.90 -13.72 1.95
CA GLN A 121 11.45 -13.90 2.08
C GLN A 121 10.68 -12.84 1.29
N LEU A 122 11.21 -11.60 1.22
CA LEU A 122 10.60 -10.52 0.43
C LEU A 122 10.54 -10.87 -1.06
N GLU A 123 11.59 -11.51 -1.58
CA GLU A 123 11.66 -11.94 -2.99
C GLU A 123 10.62 -13.00 -3.35
N LEU A 124 10.17 -13.80 -2.38
CA LEU A 124 9.14 -14.82 -2.56
C LEU A 124 7.72 -14.25 -2.45
N GLN A 125 7.56 -13.06 -1.88
CA GLN A 125 6.26 -12.43 -1.72
C GLN A 125 5.86 -11.69 -3.00
N THR A 126 4.61 -11.91 -3.43
CA THR A 126 4.05 -11.20 -4.58
C THR A 126 3.15 -10.06 -4.08
N PRO A 127 3.54 -8.79 -4.21
CA PRO A 127 2.69 -7.67 -3.83
C PRO A 127 1.48 -7.58 -4.75
N ILE A 128 0.40 -6.99 -4.24
CA ILE A 128 -0.84 -6.85 -5.01
C ILE A 128 -0.59 -5.93 -6.20
N SER A 129 -0.86 -6.40 -7.42
CA SER A 129 -0.57 -5.67 -8.67
C SER A 129 -1.25 -4.30 -8.77
N ALA A 130 -2.33 -4.07 -8.02
CA ALA A 130 -3.03 -2.78 -7.96
C ALA A 130 -2.32 -1.72 -7.08
N SER A 131 -1.39 -2.15 -6.21
CA SER A 131 -0.69 -1.27 -5.26
C SER A 131 0.51 -0.55 -5.87
N THR A 132 1.11 -1.11 -6.93
CA THR A 132 2.18 -0.46 -7.68
C THR A 132 1.58 0.53 -8.69
N PRO A 133 2.12 1.75 -8.82
CA PRO A 133 1.71 2.64 -9.89
C PRO A 133 1.94 1.92 -11.22
N SER A 134 0.93 1.90 -12.09
CA SER A 134 0.97 1.21 -13.38
C SER A 134 2.18 1.68 -14.20
N ASN A 135 3.04 0.73 -14.62
CA ASN A 135 4.15 1.01 -15.55
C ASN A 135 3.63 1.49 -16.93
N THR A 136 2.39 1.15 -17.26
CA THR A 136 1.67 1.77 -18.38
C THR A 136 1.35 3.20 -17.98
N THR A 137 1.83 4.17 -18.75
CA THR A 137 1.50 5.58 -18.52
C THR A 137 -0.02 5.70 -18.50
N THR A 138 -0.57 6.40 -17.50
CA THR A 138 -2.03 6.65 -17.39
C THR A 138 -2.59 7.24 -18.70
N PHE A 139 -1.74 7.92 -19.46
CA PHE A 139 -2.01 8.39 -20.82
C PHE A 139 -2.34 7.26 -21.81
N MET A 140 -1.59 6.17 -21.84
CA MET A 140 -1.86 5.03 -22.71
C MET A 140 -3.17 4.30 -22.34
N GLU A 141 -3.49 4.21 -21.05
CA GLU A 141 -4.78 3.65 -20.59
C GLU A 141 -5.94 4.55 -21.04
N PHE A 142 -5.77 5.87 -20.94
CA PHE A 142 -6.74 6.86 -21.42
C PHE A 142 -6.95 6.80 -22.94
N THR A 143 -5.88 6.78 -23.75
CA THR A 143 -6.00 6.74 -25.21
C THR A 143 -6.67 5.47 -25.70
N ASN A 144 -6.37 4.33 -25.09
CA ASN A 144 -7.03 3.06 -25.43
C ASN A 144 -8.54 3.12 -25.14
N LYS A 145 -8.92 3.57 -23.93
CA LYS A 145 -10.35 3.70 -23.59
C LYS A 145 -11.09 4.72 -24.45
N MET A 146 -10.45 5.83 -24.80
CA MET A 146 -11.03 6.85 -25.67
C MET A 146 -11.28 6.29 -27.08
N LEU A 147 -10.30 5.57 -27.64
CA LEU A 147 -10.42 4.97 -28.96
C LEU A 147 -11.49 3.87 -28.98
N GLU A 148 -11.50 3.01 -27.98
CA GLU A 148 -12.51 1.95 -27.83
C GLU A 148 -13.93 2.54 -27.71
N ASN A 149 -14.10 3.59 -26.90
CA ASN A 149 -15.39 4.29 -26.79
C ASN A 149 -15.82 4.90 -28.13
N PHE A 150 -14.89 5.55 -28.84
CA PHE A 150 -15.17 6.19 -30.13
C PHE A 150 -15.57 5.18 -31.21
N VAL A 151 -14.83 4.07 -31.34
CA VAL A 151 -15.15 3.01 -32.30
C VAL A 151 -16.51 2.38 -31.98
N ASN A 152 -16.75 2.04 -30.70
CA ASN A 152 -18.04 1.49 -30.28
C ASN A 152 -19.21 2.45 -30.57
N PHE A 153 -18.99 3.75 -30.36
CA PHE A 153 -19.97 4.77 -30.71
C PHE A 153 -20.28 4.78 -32.20
N ILE A 154 -19.26 4.87 -33.07
CA ILE A 154 -19.47 4.89 -34.53
C ILE A 154 -20.11 3.58 -35.02
N CYS A 155 -19.62 2.44 -34.57
CA CYS A 155 -20.16 1.13 -34.94
C CYS A 155 -21.62 0.97 -34.51
N SER A 156 -22.07 1.62 -33.43
CA SER A 156 -23.48 1.60 -33.03
C SER A 156 -24.43 2.29 -34.02
N PHE A 157 -23.94 3.18 -34.88
CA PHE A 157 -24.74 3.84 -35.92
C PHE A 157 -24.55 3.20 -37.30
N ALA A 158 -23.68 2.20 -37.42
CA ALA A 158 -23.49 1.49 -38.67
C ALA A 158 -24.69 0.56 -38.92
N VAL A 159 -25.55 0.96 -39.86
CA VAL A 159 -26.65 0.14 -40.37
C VAL A 159 -26.20 -0.50 -41.67
N THR A 160 -26.18 -1.83 -41.73
CA THR A 160 -25.95 -2.63 -42.95
C THR A 160 -27.22 -2.77 -43.76
#